data_AF-A0A0F9F9I9-F1
#
_entry.id   AF-A0A0F9F9I9-F1
#
_cell.length_a   1.000
_cell.length_b   1.000
_cell.length_c   1.000
_cell.angle_alpha   90.00
_cell.angle_beta   90.00
_cell.angle_gamma   90.00
#
_symmetry.space_group_name_H-M   'P 1'
#
loop_
_entity.id
_entity.type
_entity.pdbx_description
1 polymer ?
#
loop_
_entity_poly.entity_id
_entity_poly.type
_entity_poly.pdbx_seq_one_letter_code
_entity_poly.pdbx_strand_id
1 'polypeptide(L)'
;KKAVNKSYMKLYIKKNRNFIVKIMEKKDLVVGDEAPLFKLDSFNAGSVDLAEFKGQKTVVIFSRYFGCPICLVDLSTLMKRKAEIEDKGAKILYITQSGEKIAQEYIEKESIDFPVIPNSKDELYAKYGLGVMTAGAFTEIRSKLKEAKELGIEHGEYEGWEKQGPGQFVIDEDGIIIHASTGWLDVDSILSVL
;
A
#
# COMPACT_ATOMS: atom_id res chain seq x y z
N LYS A 1 -12.50 -5.63 37.61
CA LYS A 1 -12.74 -6.35 36.34
C LYS A 1 -14.24 -6.66 36.24
N LYS A 2 -15.01 -5.96 35.40
CA LYS A 2 -16.46 -6.26 35.22
C LYS A 2 -16.57 -7.42 34.22
N ALA A 3 -17.16 -8.53 34.67
CA ALA A 3 -17.45 -9.67 33.79
C ALA A 3 -18.44 -9.24 32.72
N VAL A 4 -18.05 -9.37 31.46
CA VAL A 4 -18.90 -9.03 30.31
C VAL A 4 -20.00 -10.10 30.19
N ASN A 5 -21.26 -9.66 30.21
CA ASN A 5 -22.41 -10.56 30.18
C ASN A 5 -22.53 -11.28 28.83
N LYS A 6 -22.44 -12.62 28.86
CA LYS A 6 -22.45 -13.52 27.68
C LYS A 6 -23.71 -13.37 26.81
N SER A 7 -24.84 -12.98 27.41
CA SER A 7 -26.10 -12.73 26.69
C SER A 7 -26.03 -11.44 25.86
N TYR A 8 -25.45 -10.38 26.45
CA TYR A 8 -25.23 -9.10 25.77
C TYR A 8 -24.28 -9.27 24.57
N MET A 9 -23.23 -10.09 24.73
CA MET A 9 -22.26 -10.35 23.65
C MET A 9 -22.89 -11.09 22.48
N LYS A 10 -23.75 -12.08 22.72
CA LYS A 10 -24.48 -12.78 21.65
C LYS A 10 -25.40 -11.83 20.88
N LEU A 11 -26.09 -10.92 21.58
CA LEU A 11 -26.98 -9.94 20.94
C LEU A 11 -26.19 -8.93 20.10
N TYR A 12 -25.05 -8.44 20.63
CA TYR A 12 -24.15 -7.54 19.93
C TYR A 12 -23.58 -8.17 18.65
N ILE A 13 -23.12 -9.43 18.74
CA ILE A 13 -22.59 -10.17 17.57
C ILE A 13 -23.68 -10.38 16.52
N LYS A 14 -24.89 -10.76 16.93
CA LYS A 14 -26.02 -10.96 16.01
C LYS A 14 -26.43 -9.67 15.30
N LYS A 15 -26.47 -8.54 16.03
CA LYS A 15 -26.89 -7.24 15.50
C LYS A 15 -25.84 -6.62 14.57
N ASN A 16 -24.56 -6.89 14.83
CA ASN A 16 -23.45 -6.37 14.04
C ASN A 16 -22.82 -7.45 13.17
N ARG A 17 -23.52 -8.55 12.86
CA ARG A 17 -22.94 -9.71 12.16
C ARG A 17 -22.23 -9.33 10.87
N ASN A 18 -22.83 -8.49 10.02
CA ASN A 18 -22.21 -8.09 8.75
C ASN A 18 -20.98 -7.19 8.96
N PHE A 19 -21.01 -6.30 9.97
CA PHE A 19 -19.88 -5.46 10.32
C PHE A 19 -18.74 -6.27 10.95
N ILE A 20 -19.07 -7.23 11.82
CA ILE A 20 -18.12 -8.14 12.45
C ILE A 20 -17.55 -9.11 11.42
N VAL A 21 -18.36 -9.65 10.49
CA VAL A 21 -17.88 -10.46 9.37
C VAL A 21 -16.93 -9.64 8.50
N LYS A 22 -17.26 -8.39 8.16
CA LYS A 22 -16.36 -7.49 7.42
C LYS A 22 -15.05 -7.17 8.17
N ILE A 23 -15.08 -7.12 9.51
CA ILE A 23 -13.88 -6.99 10.34
C ILE A 23 -13.09 -8.31 10.40
N MET A 24 -13.77 -9.46 10.44
CA MET A 24 -13.18 -10.79 10.50
C MET A 24 -12.66 -11.29 9.14
N GLU A 25 -13.14 -10.71 8.04
CA GLU A 25 -12.60 -10.88 6.67
C GLU A 25 -11.33 -10.06 6.42
N LYS A 26 -10.97 -9.14 7.32
CA LYS A 26 -9.67 -8.47 7.31
C LYS A 26 -8.60 -9.46 7.78
N LYS A 27 -8.14 -10.31 6.87
CA LYS A 27 -6.93 -11.11 7.08
C LYS A 27 -5.74 -10.18 6.85
N ASP A 28 -5.00 -9.87 7.91
CA ASP A 28 -3.69 -9.25 7.75
C ASP A 28 -2.80 -10.27 7.01
N LEU A 29 -2.28 -9.88 5.85
CA LEU A 29 -1.39 -10.75 5.08
C LEU A 29 -0.04 -10.82 5.78
N VAL A 30 0.49 -12.04 5.88
CA VAL A 30 1.78 -12.32 6.51
C VAL A 30 2.70 -13.05 5.55
N VAL A 31 3.98 -13.11 5.89
CA VAL A 31 4.96 -13.91 5.17
C VAL A 31 4.50 -15.37 5.09
N GLY A 32 4.57 -15.95 3.89
CA GLY A 32 4.13 -17.31 3.57
C GLY A 32 2.71 -17.40 3.02
N ASP A 33 1.91 -16.32 3.04
CA ASP A 33 0.62 -16.28 2.36
C ASP A 33 0.80 -16.12 0.84
N GLU A 34 -0.12 -16.69 0.05
CA GLU A 34 -0.24 -16.36 -1.38
C GLU A 34 -0.70 -14.91 -1.55
N ALA A 35 -0.08 -14.19 -2.49
CA ALA A 35 -0.47 -12.82 -2.80
C ALA A 35 -1.84 -12.76 -3.47
N PRO A 36 -2.79 -11.91 -3.01
CA PRO A 36 -4.06 -11.74 -3.68
C PRO A 36 -3.87 -11.22 -5.11
N LEU A 37 -4.31 -12.01 -6.08
CA LEU A 37 -4.24 -11.66 -7.50
C LEU A 37 -5.15 -10.47 -7.84
N PHE A 38 -4.69 -9.66 -8.79
CA PHE A 38 -5.46 -8.59 -9.40
C PHE A 38 -5.06 -8.43 -10.86
N LYS A 39 -6.02 -7.94 -11.65
CA LYS A 39 -5.82 -7.48 -13.02
C LYS A 39 -6.45 -6.10 -13.15
N LEU A 40 -5.62 -5.08 -13.36
CA LEU A 40 -6.05 -3.68 -13.38
C LEU A 40 -5.26 -2.92 -14.44
N ASP A 41 -5.89 -1.92 -15.06
CA ASP A 41 -5.20 -1.02 -15.96
C ASP A 41 -4.39 0.00 -15.15
N SER A 42 -3.16 0.23 -15.57
CA SER A 42 -2.28 1.27 -15.02
C SER A 42 -2.39 2.56 -15.83
N PHE A 43 -1.95 3.67 -15.24
CA PHE A 43 -1.92 4.96 -15.90
C PHE A 43 -0.83 5.09 -16.97
N ASN A 44 0.22 4.26 -16.94
CA ASN A 44 1.42 4.42 -17.79
C ASN A 44 1.96 3.14 -18.44
N ALA A 45 1.48 1.96 -18.07
CA ALA A 45 2.05 0.67 -18.51
C ALA A 45 1.02 -0.30 -19.10
N GLY A 46 -0.20 0.16 -19.39
CA GLY A 46 -1.29 -0.68 -19.89
C GLY A 46 -1.88 -1.59 -18.82
N SER A 47 -2.41 -2.75 -19.22
CA SER A 47 -3.04 -3.71 -18.30
C SER A 47 -1.98 -4.48 -17.52
N VAL A 48 -2.11 -4.50 -16.20
CA VAL A 48 -1.22 -5.21 -15.27
C VAL A 48 -1.98 -6.37 -14.65
N ASP A 49 -1.50 -7.59 -14.88
CA ASP A 49 -2.02 -8.81 -14.27
C ASP A 49 -0.96 -9.42 -13.35
N LEU A 50 -1.19 -9.44 -12.04
CA LEU A 50 -0.21 -9.95 -11.09
C LEU A 50 0.14 -11.43 -11.36
N ALA A 51 -0.79 -12.20 -11.94
CA ALA A 51 -0.52 -13.61 -12.26
C ALA A 51 0.55 -13.77 -13.34
N GLU A 52 0.73 -12.77 -14.21
CA GLU A 52 1.74 -12.77 -15.28
C GLU A 52 3.17 -12.51 -14.75
N PHE A 53 3.31 -12.09 -13.48
CA PHE A 53 4.60 -11.89 -12.83
C PHE A 53 5.17 -13.16 -12.19
N LYS A 54 4.48 -14.32 -12.28
CA LYS A 54 5.06 -15.60 -11.83
C LYS A 54 6.39 -15.87 -12.54
N GLY A 55 7.36 -16.35 -11.76
CA GLY A 55 8.75 -16.50 -12.19
C GLY A 55 9.61 -15.24 -11.99
N GLN A 56 9.04 -14.15 -11.47
CA GLN A 56 9.74 -12.91 -11.19
C GLN A 56 9.32 -12.31 -9.84
N LYS A 57 10.29 -11.90 -9.02
CA LYS A 57 10.01 -11.18 -7.78
C LYS A 57 9.30 -9.86 -8.07
N THR A 58 8.34 -9.51 -7.23
CA THR A 58 7.53 -8.29 -7.39
C THR A 58 7.37 -7.56 -6.06
N VAL A 59 7.70 -6.27 -6.05
CA VAL A 59 7.47 -5.35 -4.95
C VAL A 59 6.18 -4.59 -5.23
N VAL A 60 5.20 -4.70 -4.35
CA VAL A 60 3.92 -3.98 -4.44
C VAL A 60 3.86 -2.93 -3.34
N ILE A 61 3.78 -1.67 -3.74
CA ILE A 61 3.75 -0.52 -2.85
C ILE A 61 2.35 0.09 -2.89
N PHE A 62 1.73 0.21 -1.73
CA PHE A 62 0.42 0.83 -1.53
C PHE A 62 0.60 2.22 -0.93
N SER A 63 0.34 3.25 -1.73
CA SER A 63 0.46 4.65 -1.36
C SER A 63 -0.91 5.32 -1.32
N ARG A 64 -1.10 6.32 -0.46
CA ARG A 64 -2.43 6.94 -0.33
C ARG A 64 -2.84 7.68 -1.59
N TYR A 65 -2.14 8.75 -1.93
CA TYR A 65 -2.37 9.60 -3.09
C TYR A 65 -1.21 10.60 -3.23
N PHE A 66 -1.02 11.16 -4.43
CA PHE A 66 0.10 12.04 -4.75
C PHE A 66 0.02 13.43 -4.10
N GLY A 67 -1.17 13.95 -3.78
CA GLY A 67 -1.29 15.20 -3.02
C GLY A 67 -0.79 15.12 -1.57
N CYS A 68 -0.49 13.91 -1.06
CA CYS A 68 -0.04 13.72 0.31
C CYS A 68 1.48 13.92 0.47
N PRO A 69 1.94 14.87 1.31
CA PRO A 69 3.37 15.17 1.46
C PRO A 69 4.23 13.98 1.88
N ILE A 70 3.70 13.14 2.78
CA ILE A 70 4.41 11.96 3.28
C ILE A 70 4.56 10.91 2.18
N CYS A 71 3.52 10.72 1.37
CA CYS A 71 3.57 9.81 0.24
C CYS A 71 4.56 10.29 -0.83
N LEU A 72 4.73 11.61 -0.99
CA LEU A 72 5.74 12.18 -1.88
C LEU A 72 7.17 12.01 -1.36
N VAL A 73 7.38 12.06 -0.04
CA VAL A 73 8.67 11.69 0.58
C VAL A 73 9.00 10.23 0.30
N ASP A 74 8.03 9.33 0.50
CA ASP A 74 8.19 7.90 0.20
C ASP A 74 8.48 7.67 -1.29
N LEU A 75 7.73 8.34 -2.18
CA LEU A 75 7.98 8.28 -3.62
C LEU A 75 9.38 8.78 -3.99
N SER A 76 9.82 9.92 -3.43
CA SER A 76 11.17 10.45 -3.67
C SER A 76 12.24 9.46 -3.22
N THR A 77 12.04 8.80 -2.07
CA THR A 77 12.93 7.77 -1.57
C THR A 77 12.96 6.55 -2.49
N LEU A 78 11.78 6.08 -2.92
CA LEU A 78 11.66 5.00 -3.89
C LEU A 78 12.38 5.32 -5.19
N MET A 79 12.15 6.50 -5.78
CA MET A 79 12.77 6.89 -7.04
C MET A 79 14.30 6.91 -6.97
N LYS A 80 14.87 7.37 -5.83
CA LYS A 80 16.33 7.37 -5.61
C LYS A 80 16.92 5.97 -5.48
N ARG A 81 16.13 4.99 -5.02
CA ARG A 81 16.60 3.65 -4.66
C ARG A 81 16.01 2.53 -5.52
N LYS A 82 15.16 2.85 -6.49
CA LYS A 82 14.46 1.85 -7.33
C LYS A 82 15.44 0.94 -8.08
N ALA A 83 16.59 1.48 -8.50
CA ALA A 83 17.63 0.72 -9.15
C ALA A 83 18.16 -0.42 -8.27
N GLU A 84 18.29 -0.22 -6.94
CA GLU A 84 18.71 -1.29 -6.03
C GLU A 84 17.71 -2.46 -6.01
N ILE A 85 16.41 -2.16 -6.13
CA ILE A 85 15.33 -3.17 -6.20
C ILE A 85 15.36 -3.88 -7.56
N GLU A 86 15.46 -3.11 -8.64
CA GLU A 86 15.48 -3.61 -10.02
C GLU A 86 16.72 -4.47 -10.30
N ASP A 87 17.88 -4.11 -9.74
CA ASP A 87 19.13 -4.87 -9.85
C ASP A 87 19.07 -6.23 -9.13
N LYS A 88 18.16 -6.39 -8.16
CA LYS A 88 17.82 -7.70 -7.56
C LYS A 88 16.82 -8.51 -8.40
N GLY A 89 16.47 -8.04 -9.58
CA GLY A 89 15.56 -8.72 -10.51
C GLY A 89 14.08 -8.52 -10.21
N ALA A 90 13.74 -7.66 -9.26
CA ALA A 90 12.36 -7.42 -8.85
C ALA A 90 11.67 -6.32 -9.67
N LYS A 91 10.39 -6.49 -9.96
CA LYS A 91 9.52 -5.45 -10.54
C LYS A 91 8.86 -4.64 -9.46
N ILE A 92 8.58 -3.37 -9.72
CA ILE A 92 7.85 -2.48 -8.80
C ILE A 92 6.45 -2.23 -9.36
N LEU A 93 5.42 -2.40 -8.54
CA LEU A 93 4.04 -2.01 -8.83
C LEU A 93 3.59 -0.99 -7.78
N TYR A 94 3.14 0.18 -8.21
CA TYR A 94 2.76 1.27 -7.31
C TYR A 94 1.26 1.53 -7.37
N ILE A 95 0.56 1.20 -6.28
CA ILE A 95 -0.88 1.36 -6.14
C ILE A 95 -1.18 2.72 -5.47
N THR A 96 -2.13 3.47 -6.01
CA THR A 96 -2.52 4.79 -5.49
C THR A 96 -4.03 5.02 -5.58
N GLN A 97 -4.60 5.85 -4.70
CA GLN A 97 -5.98 6.30 -4.83
C GLN A 97 -6.15 7.54 -5.71
N SER A 98 -5.05 8.13 -6.19
CA SER A 98 -5.10 9.34 -7.02
C SER A 98 -5.87 9.13 -8.32
N GLY A 99 -6.55 10.19 -8.75
CA GLY A 99 -7.20 10.26 -10.05
C GLY A 99 -6.18 10.34 -11.19
N GLU A 100 -6.63 9.98 -12.39
CA GLU A 100 -5.79 9.91 -13.59
C GLU A 100 -5.02 11.21 -13.88
N LYS A 101 -5.69 12.36 -13.81
CA LYS A 101 -5.09 13.67 -14.09
C LYS A 101 -3.87 13.93 -13.19
N ILE A 102 -4.04 13.82 -11.88
CA ILE A 102 -2.97 14.07 -10.91
C ILE A 102 -1.88 13.01 -11.06
N ALA A 103 -2.27 11.73 -11.23
CA ALA A 103 -1.30 10.67 -11.42
C ALA A 103 -0.41 10.89 -12.66
N GLN A 104 -0.99 11.28 -13.80
CA GLN A 104 -0.25 11.59 -15.03
C GLN A 104 0.72 12.75 -14.82
N GLU A 105 0.30 13.84 -14.17
CA GLU A 105 1.18 14.97 -13.84
C GLU A 105 2.43 14.52 -13.05
N TYR A 106 2.26 13.65 -12.05
CA TYR A 106 3.39 13.13 -11.26
C TYR A 106 4.23 12.10 -12.02
N ILE A 107 3.62 11.23 -12.81
CA ILE A 107 4.33 10.25 -13.65
C ILE A 107 5.27 10.97 -14.61
N GLU A 108 4.78 12.02 -15.29
CA GLU A 108 5.60 12.82 -16.20
C GLU A 108 6.68 13.60 -15.45
N LYS A 109 6.29 14.32 -14.39
CA LYS A 109 7.19 15.20 -13.63
C LYS A 109 8.35 14.45 -12.98
N GLU A 110 8.08 13.29 -12.39
CA GLU A 110 9.08 12.47 -11.69
C GLU A 110 9.69 11.39 -12.60
N SER A 111 9.28 11.31 -13.88
CA SER A 111 9.73 10.30 -14.84
C SER A 111 9.54 8.86 -14.32
N ILE A 112 8.35 8.56 -13.80
CA ILE A 112 8.01 7.25 -13.24
C ILE A 112 7.90 6.22 -14.37
N ASP A 113 8.79 5.24 -14.36
CA ASP A 113 8.92 4.19 -15.38
C ASP A 113 8.41 2.81 -14.93
N PHE A 114 7.85 2.72 -13.72
CA PHE A 114 7.13 1.54 -13.24
C PHE A 114 5.61 1.74 -13.28
N PRO A 115 4.80 0.66 -13.35
CA PRO A 115 3.35 0.76 -13.38
C PRO A 115 2.77 1.49 -12.17
N VAL A 116 1.97 2.54 -12.45
CA VAL A 116 1.16 3.26 -11.45
C VAL A 116 -0.30 2.87 -11.64
N ILE A 117 -0.89 2.21 -10.63
CA ILE A 117 -2.18 1.53 -10.75
C ILE A 117 -3.22 2.25 -9.86
N PRO A 118 -4.35 2.73 -10.42
CA PRO A 118 -5.44 3.29 -9.65
C PRO A 118 -6.15 2.22 -8.83
N ASN A 119 -6.42 2.54 -7.56
CA ASN A 119 -7.38 1.82 -6.76
C ASN A 119 -8.03 2.73 -5.70
N SER A 120 -9.18 3.31 -6.03
CA SER A 120 -9.92 4.25 -5.15
C SER A 120 -11.11 3.63 -4.42
N LYS A 121 -11.45 2.35 -4.69
CA LYS A 121 -12.66 1.68 -4.15
C LYS A 121 -12.42 0.80 -2.93
N ASP A 122 -11.28 0.96 -2.25
CA ASP A 122 -10.84 0.17 -1.09
C ASP A 122 -10.67 -1.35 -1.32
N GLU A 123 -11.09 -1.90 -2.46
CA GLU A 123 -11.13 -3.35 -2.68
C GLU A 123 -9.73 -3.98 -2.66
N LEU A 124 -8.74 -3.40 -3.36
CA LEU A 124 -7.40 -3.96 -3.37
C LEU A 124 -6.63 -3.74 -2.05
N TYR A 125 -6.75 -2.54 -1.45
CA TYR A 125 -6.18 -2.28 -0.11
C TYR A 125 -6.71 -3.28 0.91
N ALA A 126 -8.03 -3.50 0.95
CA ALA A 126 -8.65 -4.44 1.87
C ALA A 126 -8.23 -5.89 1.61
N LYS A 127 -8.10 -6.30 0.35
CA LYS A 127 -7.56 -7.63 -0.01
C LYS A 127 -6.14 -7.84 0.52
N TYR A 128 -5.34 -6.79 0.59
CA TYR A 128 -3.99 -6.81 1.15
C TYR A 128 -3.96 -6.54 2.67
N GLY A 129 -5.11 -6.57 3.35
CA GLY A 129 -5.20 -6.33 4.81
C GLY A 129 -4.98 -4.86 5.20
N LEU A 130 -4.88 -3.95 4.24
CA LEU A 130 -4.71 -2.51 4.48
C LEU A 130 -6.07 -1.86 4.71
N GLY A 131 -6.14 -1.02 5.75
CA GLY A 131 -7.38 -0.34 6.16
C GLY A 131 -7.08 1.05 6.71
N VAL A 132 -7.61 1.39 7.88
CA VAL A 132 -7.26 2.68 8.52
C VAL A 132 -5.78 2.70 8.89
N MET A 133 -5.11 3.82 8.64
CA MET A 133 -3.75 4.11 9.09
C MET A 133 -3.61 3.84 10.60
N THR A 134 -2.67 2.96 10.95
CA THR A 134 -2.49 2.47 12.33
C THR A 134 -1.69 3.45 13.18
N ALA A 135 -1.73 3.28 14.50
CA ALA A 135 -0.94 4.08 15.44
C ALA A 135 0.58 4.07 15.13
N GLY A 136 1.10 2.98 14.55
CA GLY A 136 2.51 2.88 14.14
C GLY A 136 2.88 3.85 13.03
N ALA A 137 2.00 4.08 12.05
CA ALA A 137 2.23 5.10 11.03
C ALA A 137 2.30 6.53 11.61
N PHE A 138 1.70 6.77 12.79
CA PHE A 138 1.79 8.07 13.48
C PHE A 138 3.14 8.31 14.17
N THR A 139 3.96 7.29 14.47
CA THR A 139 5.26 7.52 15.13
C THR A 139 6.25 8.18 14.17
N GLU A 140 6.23 7.78 12.90
CA GLU A 140 7.12 8.32 11.87
C GLU A 140 6.59 9.60 11.21
N ILE A 141 5.30 9.92 11.42
CA ILE A 141 4.62 11.03 10.75
C ILE A 141 5.36 12.37 10.95
N ARG A 142 5.90 12.61 12.15
CA ARG A 142 6.61 13.87 12.44
C ARG A 142 7.92 13.98 11.69
N SER A 143 8.67 12.88 11.58
CA SER A 143 9.94 12.86 10.86
C SER A 143 9.71 13.09 9.36
N LYS A 144 8.76 12.35 8.78
CA LYS A 144 8.43 12.49 7.35
C LYS A 144 7.83 13.85 7.01
N LEU A 145 7.04 14.46 7.90
CA LEU A 145 6.56 15.84 7.70
C LEU A 145 7.69 16.88 7.78
N LYS A 146 8.69 16.66 8.64
CA LYS A 146 9.88 17.51 8.70
C LYS A 146 10.69 17.41 7.41
N GLU A 147 10.91 16.19 6.92
CA GLU A 147 11.57 15.94 5.64
C GLU A 147 10.80 16.54 4.46
N ALA A 148 9.47 16.36 4.40
CA ALA A 148 8.64 16.99 3.38
C ALA A 148 8.83 18.51 3.34
N LYS A 149 8.87 19.16 4.53
CA LYS A 149 9.14 20.59 4.63
C LYS A 149 10.55 20.97 4.16
N GLU A 150 11.56 20.18 4.49
CA GLU A 150 12.95 20.39 4.03
C GLU A 150 13.08 20.24 2.51
N LEU A 151 12.26 19.37 1.90
CA LEU A 151 12.16 19.19 0.45
C LEU A 151 11.27 20.22 -0.24
N GLY A 152 10.64 21.14 0.51
CA GLY A 152 9.69 22.12 -0.04
C GLY A 152 8.39 21.50 -0.56
N ILE A 153 8.03 20.31 -0.08
CA ILE A 153 6.82 19.59 -0.49
C ILE A 153 5.63 20.17 0.30
N GLU A 154 4.70 20.76 -0.42
CA GLU A 154 3.43 21.25 0.12
C GLU A 154 2.31 20.22 -0.06
N HIS A 155 1.25 20.36 0.74
CA HIS A 155 0.08 19.50 0.59
C HIS A 155 -0.70 19.90 -0.67
N GLY A 156 -0.89 18.94 -1.57
CA GLY A 156 -1.69 19.12 -2.79
C GLY A 156 -3.18 18.89 -2.55
N GLU A 157 -3.90 18.53 -3.61
CA GLU A 157 -5.31 18.17 -3.52
C GLU A 157 -5.51 16.90 -2.67
N TYR A 158 -6.61 16.86 -1.92
CA TYR A 158 -7.02 15.69 -1.16
C TYR A 158 -7.75 14.71 -2.07
N GLU A 159 -7.34 13.44 -2.07
CA GLU A 159 -7.90 12.42 -2.96
C GLU A 159 -8.18 11.12 -2.19
N GLY A 160 -9.21 10.38 -2.65
CA GLY A 160 -9.58 9.09 -2.08
C GLY A 160 -9.90 9.16 -0.57
N TRP A 161 -9.53 8.10 0.15
CA TRP A 161 -9.66 8.05 1.60
C TRP A 161 -8.37 8.49 2.28
N GLU A 162 -8.38 9.68 2.90
CA GLU A 162 -7.18 10.26 3.54
C GLU A 162 -6.55 9.41 4.63
N LYS A 163 -7.38 8.62 5.31
CA LYS A 163 -6.97 7.76 6.42
C LYS A 163 -6.59 6.36 5.96
N GLN A 164 -6.58 6.09 4.65
CA GLN A 164 -6.10 4.83 4.12
C GLN A 164 -4.67 4.58 4.58
N GLY A 165 -4.41 3.41 5.15
CA GLY A 165 -3.09 2.99 5.58
C GLY A 165 -2.24 2.59 4.36
N PRO A 166 -0.99 3.06 4.28
CA PRO A 166 -0.02 2.57 3.29
C PRO A 166 0.46 1.16 3.65
N GLY A 167 1.14 0.52 2.71
CA GLY A 167 1.80 -0.77 2.93
C GLY A 167 2.75 -1.15 1.82
N GLN A 168 3.56 -2.16 2.08
CA GLN A 168 4.56 -2.67 1.14
C GLN A 168 4.65 -4.20 1.28
N PHE A 169 4.73 -4.86 0.13
CA PHE A 169 4.81 -6.31 0.03
C PHE A 169 5.90 -6.70 -0.96
N VAL A 170 6.62 -7.77 -0.67
CA VAL A 170 7.48 -8.45 -1.64
C VAL A 170 6.92 -9.83 -1.87
N ILE A 171 6.71 -10.16 -3.13
CA ILE A 171 6.16 -11.42 -3.63
C ILE A 171 7.29 -12.13 -4.38
N ASP A 172 7.52 -13.40 -4.06
CA ASP A 172 8.51 -14.23 -4.73
C ASP A 172 8.01 -14.79 -6.08
N GLU A 173 8.86 -15.55 -6.73
CA GLU A 173 8.64 -16.13 -8.05
C GLU A 173 7.45 -17.11 -8.10
N ASP A 174 7.07 -17.71 -6.97
CA ASP A 174 5.95 -18.65 -6.87
C ASP A 174 4.61 -17.94 -6.57
N GLY A 175 4.67 -16.64 -6.27
CA GLY A 175 3.52 -15.83 -5.87
C GLY A 175 3.29 -15.79 -4.35
N ILE A 176 4.31 -16.14 -3.56
CA ILE A 176 4.26 -16.15 -2.09
C ILE A 176 4.82 -14.85 -1.54
N ILE A 177 4.16 -14.30 -0.53
CA ILE A 177 4.61 -13.10 0.18
C ILE A 177 5.83 -13.45 1.04
N ILE A 178 6.97 -12.81 0.75
CA ILE A 178 8.22 -12.96 1.51
C ILE A 178 8.55 -11.73 2.37
N HIS A 179 7.84 -10.62 2.16
CA HIS A 179 7.82 -9.46 3.06
C HIS A 179 6.42 -8.83 3.05
N ALA A 180 5.94 -8.46 4.24
CA ALA A 180 4.68 -7.75 4.43
C ALA A 180 4.86 -6.71 5.53
N SER A 181 4.61 -5.44 5.22
CA SER A 181 4.66 -4.36 6.20
C SER A 181 3.52 -3.37 5.99
N THR A 182 2.76 -3.13 7.04
CA THR A 182 1.73 -2.07 7.09
C THR A 182 2.37 -0.80 7.62
N GLY A 183 2.51 0.23 6.81
CA GLY A 183 3.26 1.41 7.20
C GLY A 183 3.88 2.14 6.01
N TRP A 184 4.64 3.18 6.31
CA TRP A 184 5.39 3.94 5.31
C TRP A 184 6.48 3.09 4.67
N LEU A 185 6.98 3.54 3.52
CA LEU A 185 8.02 2.85 2.78
C LEU A 185 9.28 2.60 3.62
N ASP A 186 9.77 1.37 3.57
CA ASP A 186 11.05 0.92 4.15
C ASP A 186 11.80 0.08 3.11
N VAL A 187 12.63 0.76 2.33
CA VAL A 187 13.40 0.14 1.24
C VAL A 187 14.45 -0.84 1.76
N ASP A 188 15.01 -0.62 2.97
CA ASP A 188 16.02 -1.52 3.53
C ASP A 188 15.41 -2.87 3.88
N SER A 189 14.22 -2.86 4.48
CA SER A 189 13.47 -4.09 4.74
C SER A 189 13.09 -4.83 3.45
N ILE A 190 12.67 -4.10 2.40
CA ILE A 190 12.42 -4.70 1.07
C ILE A 190 13.69 -5.36 0.52
N LEU A 191 14.81 -4.64 0.48
CA LEU A 191 16.07 -5.15 -0.08
C LEU A 191 16.63 -6.34 0.70
N SER A 192 16.34 -6.44 2.00
CA SER A 192 16.81 -7.54 2.84
C SER A 192 16.26 -8.91 2.46
N VAL A 193 15.09 -8.94 1.78
CA VAL A 193 14.43 -10.19 1.34
C VAL A 193 14.56 -10.45 -0.17
N LEU A 194 15.05 -9.47 -0.93
CA LEU A 194 15.28 -9.57 -2.38
C LEU A 194 16.64 -10.20 -2.72
#